data_AF-A0A1G6LH91-F1
#
_entry.id   AF-A0A1G6LH91-F1
#
_cell.length_a   1.000
_cell.length_b   1.000
_cell.length_c   1.000
_cell.angle_alpha   90.00
_cell.angle_beta   90.00
_cell.angle_gamma   90.00
#
_symmetry.space_group_name_H-M   'P 1'
#
loop_
_entity.id
_entity.type
_entity.pdbx_description
1 polymer ?
#
loop_
_entity_poly.entity_id
_entity_poly.type
_entity_poly.pdbx_seq_one_letter_code
_entity_poly.pdbx_strand_id
1 'polypeptide(L)'
;MTSTMSRTVHRHAAPEPRPAAPQLPRPPAPSPLTTRRTRLAGRWRYDRLGGTWEWSEEMAALHGLTDGSPGPCTEVLVAAQHPDDRPRTIDALSAAVTGAQAFCLEVRLTTGGRERPVVFLGEPQLDDDGAVTAVEGLVVEAPSAGSPTAEERVRALETEVAQLRTAMASRAPIEQAKGVLMLLTGCGDQVAFDLLAHISSHTHRKVREVALELVASASGQGPLPADVRSILRDACPPDRRVP
;
A
#
# COMPACT_ATOMS: atom_id res chain seq x y z
N MET A 1 -72.88 -35.47 38.02
CA MET A 1 -71.78 -36.39 37.64
C MET A 1 -71.57 -36.29 36.14
N THR A 2 -70.53 -35.59 35.70
CA THR A 2 -69.95 -35.70 34.35
C THR A 2 -68.57 -35.04 34.39
N SER A 3 -67.53 -35.88 34.53
CA SER A 3 -66.11 -35.50 34.50
C SER A 3 -65.69 -35.14 33.08
N THR A 4 -65.05 -33.99 32.91
CA THR A 4 -64.30 -33.64 31.69
C THR A 4 -62.83 -33.98 31.94
N MET A 5 -62.30 -35.01 31.26
CA MET A 5 -60.88 -35.33 31.27
C MET A 5 -60.14 -34.48 30.25
N SER A 6 -59.28 -33.57 30.73
CA SER A 6 -58.32 -32.83 29.91
C SER A 6 -57.13 -33.74 29.56
N ARG A 7 -56.96 -33.99 28.26
CA ARG A 7 -55.88 -34.78 27.66
C ARG A 7 -54.66 -33.88 27.44
N THR A 8 -53.64 -34.02 28.29
CA THR A 8 -52.36 -33.31 28.14
C THR A 8 -51.60 -33.85 26.92
N VAL A 9 -51.44 -33.02 25.90
CA VAL A 9 -50.58 -33.30 24.74
C VAL A 9 -49.13 -32.99 25.13
N HIS A 10 -48.27 -34.00 25.20
CA HIS A 10 -46.83 -33.81 25.34
C HIS A 10 -46.25 -33.17 24.07
N ARG A 11 -45.83 -31.91 24.19
CA ARG A 11 -45.11 -31.18 23.15
C ARG A 11 -43.68 -31.71 23.08
N HIS A 12 -43.31 -32.38 22.00
CA HIS A 12 -41.94 -32.78 21.69
C HIS A 12 -41.06 -31.52 21.55
N ALA A 13 -40.01 -31.41 22.35
CA ALA A 13 -39.03 -30.33 22.24
C ALA A 13 -38.17 -30.53 20.98
N ALA A 14 -38.01 -29.47 20.19
CA ALA A 14 -37.16 -29.47 19.01
C ALA A 14 -35.67 -29.55 19.41
N PRO A 15 -34.81 -30.22 18.62
CA PRO A 15 -33.37 -30.29 18.90
C PRO A 15 -32.72 -28.90 18.80
N GLU A 16 -31.86 -28.58 19.78
CA GLU A 16 -31.13 -27.32 19.82
C GLU A 16 -30.21 -27.13 18.60
N PRO A 17 -30.07 -25.90 18.08
CA PRO A 17 -29.18 -25.62 16.95
C PRO A 17 -27.71 -25.80 17.35
N ARG A 18 -26.97 -26.54 16.52
CA ARG A 18 -25.52 -26.74 16.62
C ARG A 18 -24.79 -25.37 16.68
N PRO A 19 -23.79 -25.20 17.56
CA PRO A 19 -23.04 -23.95 17.63
C PRO A 19 -22.32 -23.68 16.30
N ALA A 20 -22.43 -22.44 15.82
CA ALA A 20 -21.78 -21.98 14.61
C ALA A 20 -20.26 -22.08 14.74
N ALA A 21 -19.59 -22.58 13.69
CA ALA A 21 -18.14 -22.67 13.63
C ALA A 21 -17.51 -21.27 13.84
N PRO A 22 -16.41 -21.17 14.61
CA PRO A 22 -15.71 -19.90 14.80
C PRO A 22 -15.20 -19.38 13.46
N GLN A 23 -15.63 -18.16 13.11
CA GLN A 23 -15.21 -17.48 11.89
C GLN A 23 -13.76 -17.03 12.04
N LEU A 24 -12.86 -17.49 11.15
CA LEU A 24 -11.49 -16.99 11.14
C LEU A 24 -11.49 -15.46 10.91
N PRO A 25 -10.62 -14.71 11.62
CA PRO A 25 -10.48 -13.28 11.37
C PRO A 25 -10.06 -13.05 9.93
N ARG A 26 -10.88 -12.28 9.20
CA ARG A 26 -10.63 -11.87 7.82
C ARG A 26 -9.29 -11.12 7.77
N PRO A 27 -8.37 -11.45 6.85
CA PRO A 27 -7.14 -10.67 6.70
C PRO A 27 -7.49 -9.19 6.50
N PRO A 28 -6.66 -8.25 7.01
CA PRO A 28 -6.89 -6.83 6.82
C PRO A 28 -7.02 -6.57 5.32
N ALA A 29 -8.05 -5.81 4.93
CA ALA A 29 -8.24 -5.42 3.55
C ALA A 29 -6.95 -4.74 3.06
N PRO A 30 -6.47 -5.04 1.84
CA PRO A 30 -5.33 -4.31 1.28
C PRO A 30 -5.66 -2.83 1.33
N SER A 31 -4.76 -2.03 1.91
CA SER A 31 -4.88 -0.58 1.94
C SER A 31 -5.20 -0.08 0.53
N PRO A 32 -6.19 0.82 0.36
CA PRO A 32 -6.56 1.29 -0.97
C PRO A 32 -5.30 1.83 -1.63
N LEU A 33 -4.97 1.28 -2.80
CA LEU A 33 -3.96 1.84 -3.69
C LEU A 33 -4.30 3.31 -3.82
N THR A 34 -3.43 4.17 -3.29
CA THR A 34 -3.60 5.62 -3.33
C THR A 34 -3.89 5.99 -4.78
N THR A 35 -5.06 6.60 -5.03
CA THR A 35 -5.46 7.08 -6.35
C THR A 35 -4.28 7.77 -6.97
N ARG A 36 -3.72 7.18 -8.03
CA ARG A 36 -2.55 7.71 -8.72
C ARG A 36 -2.93 9.11 -9.17
N ARG A 37 -2.43 10.15 -8.50
CA ARG A 37 -2.54 11.53 -9.00
C ARG A 37 -1.83 11.52 -10.35
N THR A 38 -2.62 11.56 -11.43
CA THR A 38 -2.09 11.74 -12.77
C THR A 38 -1.43 13.10 -12.78
N ARG A 39 -0.10 13.13 -12.95
CA ARG A 39 0.64 14.38 -13.10
C ARG A 39 0.23 15.00 -14.43
N LEU A 40 -0.08 16.29 -14.41
CA LEU A 40 -0.43 17.01 -15.63
C LEU A 40 0.84 17.24 -16.47
N ALA A 41 0.72 17.01 -17.77
CA ALA A 41 1.74 17.30 -18.78
C ALA A 41 1.11 18.17 -19.87
N GLY A 42 1.40 19.46 -19.86
CA GLY A 42 0.91 20.43 -20.83
C GLY A 42 1.85 20.56 -22.02
N ARG A 43 1.30 20.55 -23.24
CA ARG A 43 2.05 20.89 -24.46
C ARG A 43 1.90 22.37 -24.77
N TRP A 44 2.96 22.96 -25.30
CA TRP A 44 2.95 24.32 -25.78
C TRP A 44 3.79 24.45 -27.05
N ARG A 45 3.43 25.43 -27.87
CA ARG A 45 4.19 25.88 -29.03
C ARG A 45 4.14 27.40 -29.10
N TYR A 46 5.27 28.00 -29.39
CA TYR A 46 5.41 29.42 -29.70
C TYR A 46 5.84 29.53 -31.16
N ASP A 47 4.96 30.06 -31.99
CA ASP A 47 5.26 30.40 -33.38
C ASP A 47 6.01 31.73 -33.42
N ARG A 48 7.24 31.72 -33.94
CA ARG A 48 8.09 32.92 -33.96
C ARG A 48 7.67 33.91 -35.04
N LEU A 49 7.13 33.42 -36.17
CA LEU A 49 6.76 34.26 -37.31
C LEU A 49 5.49 35.06 -37.02
N GLY A 50 4.50 34.41 -36.39
CA GLY A 50 3.24 35.02 -35.98
C GLY A 50 3.27 35.64 -34.58
N GLY A 51 4.26 35.28 -33.75
CA GLY A 51 4.31 35.68 -32.34
C GLY A 51 3.18 35.09 -31.50
N THR A 52 2.62 33.96 -31.93
CA THR A 52 1.43 33.34 -31.33
C THR A 52 1.80 32.13 -30.49
N TRP A 53 1.00 31.89 -29.44
CA TRP A 53 1.12 30.70 -28.61
C TRP A 53 -0.02 29.72 -28.88
N GLU A 54 0.31 28.44 -28.84
CA GLU A 54 -0.64 27.33 -28.89
C GLU A 54 -0.43 26.45 -27.66
N TRP A 55 -1.47 26.30 -26.83
CA TRP A 55 -1.41 25.51 -25.60
C TRP A 55 -2.41 24.36 -25.65
N SER A 56 -2.02 23.20 -25.12
CA SER A 56 -2.98 22.12 -24.88
C SER A 56 -3.93 22.44 -23.72
N GLU A 57 -5.00 21.66 -23.59
CA GLU A 57 -5.94 21.78 -22.47
C GLU A 57 -5.24 21.60 -21.11
N GLU A 58 -4.27 20.69 -21.01
CA GLU A 58 -3.51 20.46 -19.78
C GLU A 58 -2.59 21.65 -19.46
N MET A 59 -2.03 22.32 -20.48
CA MET A 59 -1.22 23.52 -20.31
C MET A 59 -2.08 24.70 -19.83
N ALA A 60 -3.25 24.88 -20.44
CA ALA A 60 -4.25 25.84 -19.98
C ALA A 60 -4.67 25.57 -18.52
N ALA A 61 -4.94 24.31 -18.17
CA ALA A 61 -5.29 23.91 -16.81
C ALA A 61 -4.16 24.12 -15.79
N LEU A 62 -2.89 23.88 -16.18
CA LEU A 62 -1.73 24.18 -15.35
C LEU A 62 -1.60 25.67 -15.03
N HIS A 63 -1.96 26.52 -15.99
CA HIS A 63 -1.93 27.98 -15.88
C HIS A 63 -3.23 28.57 -15.33
N GLY A 64 -4.22 27.74 -15.01
CA GLY A 64 -5.49 28.18 -14.41
C GLY A 64 -6.38 28.96 -15.38
N LEU A 65 -6.18 28.81 -16.68
CA LEU A 65 -7.04 29.41 -17.69
C LEU A 65 -8.40 28.71 -17.69
N THR A 66 -9.47 29.48 -17.57
CA THR A 66 -10.86 29.04 -17.73
C THR A 66 -11.47 29.63 -18.99
N ASP A 67 -12.63 29.12 -19.41
CA ASP A 67 -13.42 29.71 -20.49
C ASP A 67 -13.60 31.22 -20.27
N GLY A 68 -13.22 32.02 -21.28
CA GLY A 68 -13.27 33.49 -21.23
C GLY A 68 -11.99 34.17 -20.72
N SER A 69 -10.96 33.43 -20.31
CA SER A 69 -9.63 34.00 -20.03
C SER A 69 -8.98 34.53 -21.32
N PRO A 70 -8.07 35.51 -21.25
CA PRO A 70 -7.22 35.82 -22.39
C PRO A 70 -6.53 34.54 -22.88
N GLY A 71 -6.46 34.40 -24.20
CA GLY A 71 -5.80 33.27 -24.85
C GLY A 71 -4.33 33.14 -24.45
N PRO A 72 -3.67 32.04 -24.83
CA PRO A 72 -2.28 31.80 -24.49
C PRO A 72 -1.40 32.97 -25.00
N CYS A 73 -0.64 33.56 -24.10
CA CYS A 73 0.32 34.61 -24.42
C CYS A 73 1.50 34.61 -23.45
N THR A 74 2.56 35.33 -23.82
CA THR A 74 3.80 35.40 -23.04
C THR A 74 3.55 35.94 -21.63
N GLU A 75 2.66 36.93 -21.50
CA GLU A 75 2.29 37.53 -20.23
C GLU A 75 1.65 36.51 -19.29
N VAL A 76 0.76 35.66 -19.79
CA VAL A 76 0.15 34.59 -18.99
C VAL A 76 1.20 33.56 -18.56
N LEU A 77 2.09 33.15 -19.46
CA LEU A 77 3.17 32.21 -19.14
C LEU A 77 4.08 32.75 -18.03
N VAL A 78 4.52 34.00 -18.13
CA VAL A 78 5.45 34.62 -17.17
C VAL A 78 4.76 34.96 -15.86
N ALA A 79 3.51 35.44 -15.89
CA ALA A 79 2.76 35.77 -14.68
C ALA A 79 2.51 34.56 -13.79
N ALA A 80 2.27 33.39 -14.41
CA ALA A 80 2.08 32.13 -13.69
C ALA A 80 3.36 31.60 -13.05
N GLN A 81 4.56 32.09 -13.41
CA GLN A 81 5.79 31.63 -12.79
C GLN A 81 6.10 32.36 -11.48
N HIS A 82 6.76 31.64 -10.56
CA HIS A 82 7.30 32.20 -9.34
C HIS A 82 8.26 33.34 -9.66
N PRO A 83 8.18 34.49 -8.96
CA PRO A 83 9.00 35.68 -9.26
C PRO A 83 10.50 35.38 -9.43
N ASP A 84 11.07 34.55 -8.56
CA ASP A 84 12.49 34.17 -8.59
C ASP A 84 12.88 33.33 -9.82
N ASP A 85 11.93 32.63 -10.45
CA ASP A 85 12.19 31.77 -11.61
C ASP A 85 12.01 32.52 -12.94
N ARG A 86 11.28 33.64 -12.95
CA ARG A 86 10.95 34.40 -14.18
C ARG A 86 12.16 34.80 -15.01
N PRO A 87 13.25 35.40 -14.45
CA PRO A 87 14.39 35.81 -15.25
C PRO A 87 15.00 34.63 -16.01
N ARG A 88 15.18 33.50 -15.32
CA ARG A 88 15.77 32.29 -15.90
C ARG A 88 14.92 31.71 -17.03
N THR A 89 13.59 31.74 -16.89
CA THR A 89 12.71 31.27 -17.96
C THR A 89 12.70 32.21 -19.16
N ILE A 90 12.67 33.52 -18.94
CA ILE A 90 12.75 34.52 -20.01
C ILE A 90 14.06 34.35 -20.79
N ASP A 91 15.18 34.21 -20.08
CA ASP A 91 16.50 34.01 -20.69
C ASP A 91 16.55 32.73 -21.52
N ALA A 92 16.02 31.62 -21.00
CA ALA A 92 15.99 30.35 -21.73
C ALA A 92 15.09 30.40 -22.97
N LEU A 93 13.90 31.02 -22.88
CA LEU A 93 13.02 31.18 -24.02
C LEU A 93 13.65 32.10 -25.08
N SER A 94 14.30 33.19 -24.64
CA SER A 94 15.04 34.10 -25.52
C SER A 94 16.19 33.39 -26.24
N ALA A 95 16.98 32.59 -25.51
CA ALA A 95 18.07 31.79 -26.07
C ALA A 95 17.56 30.73 -27.07
N ALA A 96 16.40 30.11 -26.81
CA ALA A 96 15.77 29.19 -27.76
C ALA A 96 15.34 29.90 -29.05
N VAL A 97 14.68 31.05 -28.93
CA VAL A 97 14.14 31.80 -30.07
C VAL A 97 15.25 32.45 -30.92
N THR A 98 16.31 32.95 -30.28
CA THR A 98 17.36 33.72 -30.96
C THR A 98 18.60 32.91 -31.31
N GLY A 99 18.92 31.90 -30.50
CA GLY A 99 20.16 31.12 -30.58
C GLY A 99 19.96 29.64 -30.85
N ALA A 100 18.73 29.18 -31.12
CA ALA A 100 18.41 27.78 -31.35
C ALA A 100 18.85 26.85 -30.21
N GLN A 101 18.84 27.35 -28.97
CA GLN A 101 19.23 26.57 -27.80
C GLN A 101 18.03 25.90 -27.13
N ALA A 102 18.00 24.57 -27.10
CA ALA A 102 17.04 23.83 -26.30
C ALA A 102 17.27 24.05 -24.79
N PHE A 103 16.21 23.96 -23.99
CA PHE A 103 16.29 24.11 -22.54
C PHE A 103 15.44 23.08 -21.79
N CYS A 104 15.85 22.81 -20.55
CA CYS A 104 15.08 22.05 -19.56
C CYS A 104 15.34 22.69 -18.19
N LEU A 105 14.30 23.24 -17.58
CA LEU A 105 14.38 24.00 -16.34
C LEU A 105 13.37 23.46 -15.33
N GLU A 106 13.83 23.21 -14.11
CA GLU A 106 12.93 23.08 -12.97
C GLU A 106 12.53 24.48 -12.50
N VAL A 107 11.25 24.81 -12.54
CA VAL A 107 10.69 26.12 -12.15
C VAL A 107 9.42 25.91 -11.32
N ARG A 108 8.92 26.95 -10.68
CA ARG A 108 7.67 26.90 -9.93
C ARG A 108 6.59 27.72 -10.63
N LEU A 109 5.40 27.14 -10.76
CA LEU A 109 4.19 27.88 -11.10
C LEU A 109 3.46 28.31 -9.83
N THR A 110 2.98 29.54 -9.78
CA THR A 110 2.23 30.14 -8.69
C THR A 110 0.77 30.37 -9.09
N THR A 111 0.08 29.30 -9.49
CA THR A 111 -1.32 29.36 -9.93
C THR A 111 -2.27 29.24 -8.73
N GLY A 112 -3.15 30.22 -8.54
CA GLY A 112 -4.17 30.19 -7.48
C GLY A 112 -3.60 30.24 -6.06
N GLY A 113 -2.47 30.93 -5.87
CA GLY A 113 -1.80 31.09 -4.56
C GLY A 113 -1.05 29.85 -4.08
N ARG A 114 -0.93 28.81 -4.92
CA ARG A 114 -0.17 27.60 -4.61
C ARG A 114 1.03 27.46 -5.54
N GLU A 115 2.19 27.23 -4.97
CA GLU A 115 3.38 26.83 -5.72
C GLU A 115 3.29 25.37 -6.17
N ARG A 116 3.54 25.15 -7.45
CA ARG A 116 3.62 23.84 -8.09
C ARG A 116 4.96 23.75 -8.80
N PRO A 117 5.90 22.90 -8.35
CA PRO A 117 7.12 22.70 -9.09
C PRO A 117 6.79 21.97 -10.39
N VAL A 118 7.42 22.43 -11.48
CA VAL A 118 7.27 21.87 -12.82
C VAL A 118 8.63 21.79 -13.49
N VAL A 119 8.76 20.86 -14.43
CA VAL A 119 9.83 20.87 -15.41
C VAL A 119 9.29 21.55 -16.65
N PHE A 120 9.89 22.69 -17.03
CA PHE A 120 9.60 23.42 -18.26
C PHE A 120 10.72 23.15 -19.26
N LEU A 121 10.37 22.56 -20.40
CA LEU A 121 11.31 22.26 -21.48
C LEU A 121 10.81 22.79 -22.81
N GLY A 122 11.75 23.21 -23.65
CA GLY A 122 11.49 23.75 -24.98
C GLY A 122 12.62 23.40 -25.95
N GLU A 123 12.21 23.01 -27.15
CA GLU A 123 13.07 22.67 -28.27
C GLU A 123 12.76 23.60 -29.45
N PRO A 124 13.77 24.27 -30.02
CA PRO A 124 13.58 25.12 -31.20
C PRO A 124 13.44 24.25 -32.45
N GLN A 125 12.48 24.61 -33.29
CA GLN A 125 12.31 24.06 -34.64
C GLN A 125 12.98 24.99 -35.64
N LEU A 126 13.81 24.42 -36.53
CA LEU A 126 14.55 25.16 -37.56
C LEU A 126 13.93 24.93 -38.94
N ASP A 127 14.06 25.91 -39.82
CA ASP A 127 13.85 25.74 -41.27
C ASP A 127 15.12 25.24 -41.98
N ASP A 128 15.03 25.08 -43.30
CA ASP A 128 16.14 24.62 -44.15
C ASP A 128 17.35 25.56 -44.15
N ASP A 129 17.15 26.85 -43.83
CA ASP A 129 18.19 27.86 -43.71
C ASP A 129 18.81 27.92 -42.30
N GLY A 130 18.33 27.07 -41.38
CA GLY A 130 18.78 27.00 -39.99
C GLY A 130 18.20 28.11 -39.09
N ALA A 131 17.19 28.85 -39.54
CA ALA A 131 16.52 29.85 -38.74
C ALA A 131 15.41 29.22 -37.88
N VAL A 132 15.30 29.67 -36.63
CA VAL A 132 14.23 29.21 -35.72
C VAL A 132 12.87 29.69 -36.23
N THR A 133 11.94 28.76 -36.50
CA THR A 133 10.56 29.04 -36.92
C THR A 133 9.57 28.94 -35.78
N ALA A 134 9.83 28.05 -34.81
CA ALA A 134 9.02 27.89 -33.61
C ALA A 134 9.86 27.37 -32.44
N VAL A 135 9.30 27.43 -31.24
CA VAL A 135 9.78 26.69 -30.07
C VAL A 135 8.61 25.89 -29.52
N GLU A 136 8.80 24.60 -29.32
CA GLU A 136 7.77 23.71 -28.80
C GLU A 136 8.27 22.91 -27.62
N GLY A 137 7.37 22.46 -26.76
CA GLY A 137 7.79 21.70 -25.60
C GLY A 137 6.69 21.30 -24.65
N LEU A 138 7.12 20.99 -23.42
CA LEU A 138 6.27 20.46 -22.37
C LEU A 138 6.45 21.23 -21.06
N VAL A 139 5.38 21.28 -20.28
CA VAL A 139 5.41 21.55 -18.84
C VAL A 139 4.93 20.30 -18.13
N VAL A 140 5.77 19.70 -17.30
CA VAL A 140 5.44 18.48 -16.55
C VAL A 140 5.44 18.78 -15.06
N GLU A 141 4.37 18.40 -14.37
CA GLU A 141 4.30 18.55 -12.91
C GLU A 141 5.38 17.71 -12.20
N ALA A 142 6.26 18.39 -11.47
CA ALA A 142 7.34 17.78 -10.73
C ALA A 142 6.88 17.38 -9.30
N PRO A 143 7.58 16.43 -8.65
CA PRO A 143 7.28 16.10 -7.26
C PRO A 143 7.51 17.34 -6.39
N SER A 144 6.62 17.59 -5.42
CA SER A 144 6.82 18.66 -4.44
C SER A 144 7.95 18.28 -3.47
N ALA A 145 8.69 19.27 -2.95
CA ALA A 145 9.78 19.08 -1.98
C ALA A 145 9.36 18.37 -0.68
N GLY A 146 8.05 18.25 -0.41
CA GLY A 146 7.51 17.45 0.70
C GLY A 146 6.94 16.08 0.30
N SER A 147 7.01 15.70 -0.97
CA SER A 147 6.58 14.37 -1.41
C SER A 147 7.70 13.36 -1.17
N PRO A 148 7.41 12.19 -0.58
CA PRO A 148 8.43 11.19 -0.31
C PRO A 148 9.06 10.75 -1.63
N THR A 149 10.38 10.79 -1.66
CA THR A 149 11.20 10.35 -2.79
C THR A 149 10.92 8.88 -3.10
N ALA A 150 11.27 8.45 -4.31
CA ALA A 150 11.16 7.04 -4.68
C ALA A 150 11.93 6.14 -3.69
N GLU A 151 13.11 6.57 -3.25
CA GLU A 151 13.95 5.85 -2.30
C GLU A 151 13.32 5.76 -0.90
N GLU A 152 12.76 6.85 -0.38
CA GLU A 152 12.05 6.84 0.91
C GLU A 152 10.83 5.92 0.87
N ARG A 153 10.10 5.91 -0.25
CA ARG A 153 8.97 5.00 -0.45
C ARG A 153 9.41 3.55 -0.49
N VAL A 154 10.49 3.22 -1.20
CA VAL A 154 11.05 1.87 -1.23
C VAL A 154 11.46 1.44 0.17
N ARG A 155 12.20 2.28 0.90
CA ARG A 155 12.64 1.97 2.27
C ARG A 155 11.46 1.76 3.23
N ALA A 156 10.41 2.55 3.10
CA ALA A 156 9.18 2.38 3.89
C ALA A 156 8.51 1.03 3.59
N LEU A 157 8.38 0.67 2.31
CA LEU A 157 7.81 -0.62 1.89
C LEU A 157 8.67 -1.81 2.32
N GLU A 158 9.99 -1.70 2.22
CA GLU A 158 10.91 -2.75 2.70
C GLU A 158 10.76 -2.98 4.20
N THR A 159 10.62 -1.90 4.98
CA THR A 159 10.37 -1.97 6.42
C THR A 159 9.04 -2.66 6.72
N GLU A 160 7.98 -2.29 6.01
CA GLU A 160 6.66 -2.92 6.15
C GLU A 160 6.69 -4.41 5.79
N VAL A 161 7.34 -4.77 4.67
CA VAL A 161 7.52 -6.17 4.26
C VAL A 161 8.32 -6.95 5.31
N ALA A 162 9.38 -6.37 5.89
CA ALA A 162 10.16 -7.01 6.94
C ALA A 162 9.33 -7.25 8.21
N GLN A 163 8.51 -6.28 8.63
CA GLN A 163 7.62 -6.41 9.77
C GLN A 163 6.54 -7.48 9.53
N LEU A 164 5.91 -7.48 8.35
CA LEU A 164 4.93 -8.50 7.97
C LEU A 164 5.56 -9.91 7.92
N ARG A 165 6.75 -10.06 7.32
CA ARG A 165 7.48 -11.34 7.31
C ARG A 165 7.82 -11.81 8.72
N THR A 166 8.24 -10.90 9.60
CA THR A 166 8.52 -11.23 11.00
C THR A 166 7.25 -11.70 11.74
N ALA A 167 6.13 -11.00 11.54
CA ALA A 167 4.85 -11.38 12.12
C ALA A 167 4.37 -12.74 11.57
N MET A 168 4.47 -12.99 10.25
CA MET A 168 4.10 -14.26 9.63
C MET A 168 4.99 -15.43 10.10
N ALA A 169 6.30 -15.21 10.22
CA ALA A 169 7.24 -16.22 10.74
C ALA A 169 6.94 -16.62 12.18
N SER A 170 6.30 -15.75 12.97
CA SER A 170 5.89 -16.09 14.34
C SER A 170 4.69 -17.03 14.41
N ARG A 171 3.85 -17.06 13.36
CA ARG A 171 2.63 -17.87 13.31
C ARG A 171 2.88 -19.30 12.81
N ALA A 172 3.85 -19.50 11.91
CA ALA A 172 4.12 -20.81 11.31
C ALA A 172 4.44 -21.93 12.32
N PRO A 173 5.34 -21.75 13.31
CA PRO A 173 5.62 -22.80 14.30
C PRO A 173 4.41 -23.14 15.17
N ILE A 174 3.58 -22.14 15.49
CA ILE A 174 2.39 -22.32 16.32
C ILE A 174 1.36 -23.17 15.58
N GLU A 175 1.07 -22.87 14.31
CA GLU A 175 0.13 -23.67 13.52
C GLU A 175 0.67 -25.09 13.25
N GLN A 176 1.97 -25.26 13.03
CA GLN A 176 2.60 -26.58 12.91
C GLN A 176 2.49 -27.39 14.22
N ALA A 177 2.78 -26.76 15.36
CA ALA A 177 2.66 -27.41 16.66
C ALA A 177 1.20 -27.79 16.98
N LYS A 178 0.22 -26.93 16.64
CA LYS A 178 -1.21 -27.28 16.74
C LYS A 178 -1.51 -28.54 15.92
N GLY A 179 -1.05 -28.62 14.67
CA GLY A 179 -1.23 -29.81 13.84
C GLY A 179 -0.64 -31.08 14.44
N VAL A 180 0.56 -31.00 15.03
CA VAL A 180 1.19 -32.12 15.76
C VAL A 180 0.34 -32.54 16.96
N LEU A 181 -0.15 -31.58 17.76
CA LEU A 181 -0.96 -31.86 18.94
C LEU A 181 -2.34 -32.43 18.59
N MET A 182 -2.97 -31.94 17.51
CA MET A 182 -4.22 -32.50 17.00
C MET A 182 -4.03 -33.98 16.63
N LEU A 183 -2.90 -34.33 16.00
CA LEU A 183 -2.59 -35.72 15.68
C LEU A 183 -2.34 -36.58 16.93
N LEU A 184 -1.58 -36.06 17.90
CA LEU A 184 -1.20 -36.82 19.10
C LEU A 184 -2.35 -37.01 20.10
N THR A 185 -3.26 -36.05 20.18
CA THR A 185 -4.32 -36.03 21.20
C THR A 185 -5.71 -36.29 20.64
N GLY A 186 -5.86 -36.32 19.31
CA GLY A 186 -7.16 -36.45 18.64
C GLY A 186 -8.08 -35.24 18.80
N CYS A 187 -7.57 -34.10 19.29
CA CYS A 187 -8.37 -32.90 19.56
C CYS A 187 -8.52 -32.00 18.32
N GLY A 188 -9.46 -31.06 18.39
CA GLY A 188 -9.67 -30.04 17.35
C GLY A 188 -8.74 -28.83 17.50
N ASP A 189 -8.71 -27.97 16.48
CA ASP A 189 -7.80 -26.81 16.35
C ASP A 189 -7.75 -25.90 17.60
N GLN A 190 -8.92 -25.53 18.13
CA GLN A 190 -9.01 -24.65 19.31
C GLN A 190 -8.42 -25.32 20.56
N VAL A 191 -8.76 -26.60 20.78
CA VAL A 191 -8.26 -27.36 21.95
C VAL A 191 -6.74 -27.56 21.87
N ALA A 192 -6.19 -27.75 20.66
CA ALA A 192 -4.76 -27.83 20.46
C ALA A 192 -4.04 -26.51 20.79
N PHE A 193 -4.63 -25.37 20.43
CA PHE A 193 -4.10 -24.06 20.81
C PHE A 193 -4.20 -23.81 22.33
N ASP A 194 -5.33 -24.17 22.94
CA ASP A 194 -5.52 -24.03 24.39
C ASP A 194 -4.52 -24.90 25.16
N LEU A 195 -4.19 -26.10 24.65
CA LEU A 195 -3.16 -26.96 25.21
C LEU A 195 -1.76 -26.33 25.10
N LEU A 196 -1.42 -25.73 23.96
CA LEU A 196 -0.18 -24.95 23.79
C LEU A 196 -0.08 -23.78 24.78
N ALA A 197 -1.18 -23.05 24.96
CA ALA A 197 -1.26 -21.94 25.92
C ALA A 197 -1.13 -22.43 27.37
N HIS A 198 -1.72 -23.59 27.67
CA HIS A 198 -1.60 -24.23 28.98
C HIS A 198 -0.15 -24.67 29.29
N ILE A 199 0.53 -25.29 28.34
CA ILE A 199 1.95 -25.66 28.49
C ILE A 199 2.81 -24.41 28.67
N SER A 200 2.56 -23.38 27.87
CA SER A 200 3.24 -22.08 27.96
C SER A 200 3.10 -21.44 29.34
N SER A 201 1.89 -21.44 29.93
CA SER A 201 1.65 -20.86 31.26
C SER A 201 2.31 -21.67 32.38
N HIS A 202 2.27 -23.00 32.30
CA HIS A 202 2.86 -23.90 33.32
C HIS A 202 4.39 -23.90 33.28
N THR A 203 4.99 -23.64 32.11
CA THR A 203 6.44 -23.57 31.95
C THR A 203 6.99 -22.13 32.05
N HIS A 204 6.13 -21.12 32.17
CA HIS A 204 6.47 -19.69 32.13
C HIS A 204 7.26 -19.26 30.88
N ARG A 205 6.92 -19.84 29.72
CA ARG A 205 7.61 -19.59 28.45
C ARG A 205 6.65 -19.06 27.42
N LYS A 206 7.17 -18.37 26.39
CA LYS A 206 6.31 -17.87 25.31
C LYS A 206 5.77 -19.05 24.50
N VAL A 207 4.48 -19.01 24.14
CA VAL A 207 3.82 -20.03 23.28
C VAL A 207 4.64 -20.39 22.05
N ARG A 208 5.28 -19.39 21.41
CA ARG A 208 6.15 -19.57 20.25
C ARG A 208 7.36 -20.47 20.54
N GLU A 209 7.98 -20.36 21.71
CA GLU A 209 9.16 -21.15 22.08
C GLU A 209 8.78 -22.61 22.29
N VAL A 210 7.67 -22.85 22.99
CA VAL A 210 7.11 -24.20 23.17
C VAL A 210 6.74 -24.83 21.82
N ALA A 211 6.13 -24.04 20.93
CA ALA A 211 5.77 -24.49 19.59
C ALA A 211 7.01 -24.87 18.75
N LEU A 212 8.09 -24.08 18.82
CA LEU A 212 9.35 -24.38 18.14
C LEU A 212 9.95 -25.70 18.62
N GLU A 213 9.93 -25.97 19.92
CA GLU A 213 10.44 -27.23 20.47
C GLU A 213 9.60 -28.44 20.09
N LEU A 214 8.27 -28.28 20.08
CA LEU A 214 7.35 -29.30 19.60
C LEU A 214 7.63 -29.65 18.14
N VAL A 215 7.77 -28.64 17.28
CA VAL A 215 8.08 -28.83 15.86
C VAL A 215 9.47 -29.44 15.67
N ALA A 216 10.48 -28.98 16.41
CA ALA A 216 11.83 -29.53 16.33
C ALA A 216 11.86 -30.99 16.75
N SER A 217 11.14 -31.36 17.82
CA SER A 217 11.07 -32.74 18.26
C SER A 217 10.28 -33.63 17.30
N ALA A 218 9.15 -33.15 16.78
CA ALA A 218 8.38 -33.84 15.76
C ALA A 218 9.17 -34.05 14.46
N SER A 219 10.09 -33.14 14.13
CA SER A 219 10.99 -33.24 12.99
C SER A 219 12.24 -34.10 13.25
N GLY A 220 12.35 -34.73 14.43
CA GLY A 220 13.48 -35.58 14.80
C GLY A 220 14.77 -34.83 15.15
N GLN A 221 14.73 -33.51 15.34
CA GLN A 221 15.91 -32.70 15.66
C GLN A 221 16.32 -32.73 17.15
N GLY A 222 15.53 -33.38 18.01
CA GLY A 222 15.87 -33.57 19.41
C GLY A 222 14.71 -34.11 20.24
N PRO A 223 14.98 -34.58 21.47
CA PRO A 223 13.91 -34.97 22.38
C PRO A 223 13.20 -33.73 22.93
N LEU A 224 11.87 -33.82 23.05
CA LEU A 224 11.05 -32.78 23.68
C LEU A 224 11.51 -32.51 25.12
N PRO A 225 11.53 -31.26 25.63
CA PRO A 225 11.86 -31.00 27.04
C PRO A 225 10.98 -31.77 28.02
N ALA A 226 11.55 -32.12 29.18
CA ALA A 226 10.95 -33.07 30.12
C ALA A 226 9.65 -32.54 30.76
N ASP A 227 9.60 -31.25 31.05
CA ASP A 227 8.45 -30.50 31.54
C ASP A 227 7.30 -30.50 30.52
N VAL A 228 7.58 -30.14 29.26
CA VAL A 228 6.60 -30.17 28.15
C VAL A 228 6.08 -31.59 27.93
N ARG A 229 6.99 -32.58 27.96
CA ARG A 229 6.64 -34.00 27.76
C ARG A 229 5.76 -34.53 28.89
N SER A 230 5.96 -34.08 30.13
CA SER A 230 5.12 -34.48 31.27
C SER A 230 3.69 -34.01 31.06
N ILE A 231 3.50 -32.72 30.76
CA ILE A 231 2.16 -32.13 30.57
C ILE A 231 1.42 -32.81 29.41
N LEU A 232 2.12 -33.14 28.32
CA LEU A 232 1.52 -33.85 27.19
C LEU A 232 1.12 -35.28 27.53
N ARG A 233 1.89 -35.98 28.35
CA ARG A 233 1.50 -37.31 28.85
C ARG A 233 0.30 -37.25 29.78
N ASP A 234 0.16 -36.18 30.55
CA ASP A 234 -1.02 -36.00 31.40
C ASP A 234 -2.27 -35.67 30.57
N ALA A 235 -2.11 -34.90 29.49
CA ALA A 235 -3.18 -34.58 28.54
C ALA A 235 -3.57 -35.74 27.62
N CYS A 236 -2.62 -36.63 27.31
CA CYS A 236 -2.82 -37.85 26.53
C CYS A 236 -2.14 -39.02 27.24
N PRO A 237 -2.78 -39.58 28.29
CA PRO A 237 -2.23 -40.72 28.99
C PRO A 237 -2.07 -41.87 27.98
N PRO A 238 -0.90 -42.52 27.91
CA PRO A 238 -0.70 -43.62 26.99
C PRO A 238 -1.78 -44.67 27.24
N ASP A 239 -2.38 -45.19 26.18
CA ASP A 239 -3.33 -46.30 26.28
C ASP A 239 -2.72 -47.35 27.20
N ARG A 240 -3.40 -47.59 28.34
CA ARG A 240 -3.14 -48.78 29.14
C ARG A 240 -3.55 -49.97 28.27
N ARG A 241 -2.65 -50.40 27.39
CA ARG A 241 -2.65 -51.78 26.93
C ARG A 241 -2.32 -52.64 28.15
N VAL A 242 -3.38 -53.04 28.83
CA VAL A 242 -3.45 -54.16 29.77
C VAL A 242 -3.23 -55.42 28.92
N PRO A 243 -2.46 -56.40 29.43
CA PRO A 243 -1.21 -56.92 28.86
C PRO A 243 -1.33 -57.75 27.59
#